data_AF-A0A6I1TX16-F1
#
_entry.id   AF-A0A6I1TX16-F1
#
_cell.length_a   1.000
_cell.length_b   1.000
_cell.length_c   1.000
_cell.angle_alpha   90.00
_cell.angle_beta   90.00
_cell.angle_gamma   90.00
#
_symmetry.space_group_name_H-M   'P 1'
#
loop_
_entity.id
_entity.type
_entity.pdbx_description
1 polymer ?
#
loop_
_entity_poly.entity_id
_entity_poly.type
_entity_poly.pdbx_seq_one_letter_code
_entity_poly.pdbx_strand_id
1 'polypeptide(L)'
;MKALKGIIIGTILVFSIGGVVFLGLSLYAYDNLKYYSVYYAQQMPHKEGTEPDLVMLIENMWWVYTPEIEGIRYDDDGENAIIDTKNNFVLSETMGNFSYHKYHLSIGFDSTFRFHHVSDFTGEQPKREIHEDEIKQEIREVFAPVIDAQPKPRINLQWLFNKMYQDRFN
;
A
#
# COMPACT_ATOMS: atom_id res chain seq x y z
N MET A 1 29.34 25.57 -42.28
CA MET A 1 28.83 24.17 -42.23
C MET A 1 29.39 23.34 -41.08
N LYS A 2 30.70 23.33 -40.77
CA LYS A 2 31.26 22.52 -39.66
C LYS A 2 30.72 22.92 -38.27
N ALA A 3 30.63 24.22 -37.98
CA ALA A 3 30.09 24.72 -36.71
C ALA A 3 28.62 24.32 -36.48
N LEU A 4 27.78 24.43 -37.51
CA LEU A 4 26.36 24.03 -37.45
C LEU A 4 26.20 22.53 -37.16
N LYS A 5 27.00 21.67 -37.80
CA LYS A 5 27.00 20.22 -37.51
C LYS A 5 27.41 19.92 -36.07
N GLY A 6 28.41 20.63 -35.54
CA GLY A 6 28.84 20.49 -34.14
C GLY A 6 27.75 20.88 -33.15
N ILE A 7 27.04 21.99 -33.41
CA ILE A 7 25.90 22.43 -32.58
C ILE A 7 24.78 21.38 -32.60
N ILE A 8 24.40 20.87 -33.76
CA ILE A 8 23.34 19.85 -33.89
C ILE A 8 23.70 18.58 -33.11
N ILE A 9 24.93 18.07 -33.27
CA ILE A 9 25.41 16.88 -32.56
C ILE A 9 25.43 17.13 -31.04
N GLY A 10 25.94 18.28 -30.59
CA GLY A 10 25.97 18.64 -29.18
C GLY A 10 24.56 18.70 -28.57
N THR A 11 23.62 19.32 -29.28
CA THR A 11 22.22 19.39 -28.86
C THR A 11 21.58 18.01 -28.74
N ILE A 12 21.75 17.14 -29.75
CA ILE A 12 21.26 15.76 -29.70
C ILE A 12 21.84 15.03 -28.49
N LEU A 13 23.15 15.13 -28.27
CA LEU A 13 23.82 14.46 -27.15
C LEU A 13 23.25 14.93 -25.79
N VAL A 14 23.09 16.24 -25.61
CA VAL A 14 22.54 16.80 -24.36
C VAL A 14 21.10 16.33 -24.13
N PHE A 15 20.26 16.36 -25.16
CA PHE A 15 18.88 15.87 -25.02
C PHE A 15 18.81 14.36 -24.79
N SER A 16 19.66 13.57 -25.46
CA SER A 16 19.72 12.12 -25.23
C SER A 16 20.16 11.79 -23.81
N ILE A 17 21.20 12.45 -23.29
CA ILE A 17 21.65 12.26 -21.90
C ILE A 17 20.55 12.70 -20.93
N GLY A 18 19.96 13.89 -21.14
CA GLY A 18 18.88 14.40 -20.32
C GLY A 18 17.69 13.44 -20.28
N GLY A 19 17.31 12.86 -21.43
CA GLY A 19 16.24 11.86 -21.53
C GLY A 19 16.56 10.58 -20.76
N VAL A 20 17.76 10.03 -20.90
CA VAL A 20 18.19 8.82 -20.17
C VAL A 20 18.20 9.07 -18.66
N VAL A 21 18.73 10.22 -18.21
CA VAL A 21 18.76 10.58 -16.78
C VAL A 21 17.35 10.76 -16.24
N PHE A 22 16.47 11.46 -16.98
CA PHE A 22 15.08 11.65 -16.58
C PHE A 22 14.37 10.31 -16.42
N LEU A 23 14.47 9.42 -17.41
CA LEU A 23 13.87 8.08 -17.35
C LEU A 23 14.42 7.26 -16.16
N GLY A 24 15.73 7.29 -15.92
CA GLY A 24 16.35 6.61 -14.80
C GLY A 24 15.84 7.12 -13.44
N LEU A 25 15.72 8.44 -13.29
CA LEU A 25 15.15 9.05 -12.07
C LEU A 25 13.66 8.75 -11.91
N SER A 26 12.89 8.72 -13.00
CA SER A 26 11.47 8.36 -12.96
C SER A 26 11.24 6.92 -12.54
N LEU A 27 12.01 5.97 -13.09
CA LEU A 27 11.93 4.56 -12.69
C LEU A 27 12.33 4.38 -11.23
N TYR A 28 13.44 5.02 -10.82
CA TYR A 28 13.85 5.01 -9.41
C TYR A 28 12.77 5.55 -8.48
N ALA A 29 12.14 6.68 -8.85
CA ALA A 29 11.07 7.27 -8.05
C ALA A 29 9.86 6.34 -7.97
N TYR A 30 9.46 5.71 -9.08
CA TYR A 30 8.37 4.74 -9.12
C TYR A 30 8.63 3.57 -8.18
N ASP A 31 9.79 2.90 -8.31
CA ASP A 31 10.15 1.76 -7.48
C ASP A 31 10.26 2.15 -6.00
N ASN A 32 10.84 3.32 -5.70
CA ASN A 32 10.96 3.82 -4.33
C ASN A 32 9.59 4.10 -3.70
N LEU A 33 8.69 4.78 -4.43
CA LEU A 33 7.35 5.10 -3.94
C LEU A 33 6.52 3.84 -3.70
N LYS A 34 6.68 2.79 -4.53
CA LYS A 34 5.99 1.51 -4.38
C LYS A 34 6.57 0.65 -3.25
N TYR A 35 7.89 0.48 -3.22
CA TYR A 35 8.55 -0.36 -2.22
C TYR A 35 8.45 0.22 -0.80
N TYR A 36 8.52 1.55 -0.64
CA TYR A 36 8.46 2.24 0.65
C TYR A 36 7.07 2.85 0.94
N SER A 37 6.02 2.44 0.23
CA SER A 37 4.68 3.04 0.33
C SER A 37 4.11 2.99 1.74
N VAL A 38 4.33 1.89 2.47
CA VAL A 38 3.84 1.73 3.85
C VAL A 38 4.51 2.74 4.77
N TYR A 39 5.84 2.88 4.70
CA TYR A 39 6.59 3.86 5.49
C TYR A 39 6.09 5.29 5.22
N TYR A 40 5.86 5.65 3.96
CA TYR A 40 5.37 6.98 3.63
C TYR A 40 3.94 7.21 4.11
N ALA A 41 3.08 6.19 4.04
CA ALA A 41 1.71 6.26 4.52
C ALA A 41 1.61 6.44 6.04
N GLN A 42 2.49 5.80 6.82
CA GLN A 42 2.56 5.99 8.29
C GLN A 42 2.85 7.44 8.71
N GLN A 43 3.45 8.24 7.82
CA GLN A 43 3.88 9.62 8.09
C GLN A 43 3.01 10.67 7.38
N MET A 44 2.09 10.23 6.54
CA MET A 44 1.21 11.11 5.80
C MET A 44 0.14 11.68 6.76
N PRO A 45 -0.15 13.00 6.73
CA PRO A 45 -1.37 13.51 7.36
C PRO A 45 -2.61 12.93 6.69
N HIS A 46 -3.55 12.42 7.47
CA HIS A 46 -4.80 11.83 6.98
C HIS A 46 -5.95 12.06 7.97
N LYS A 47 -7.18 11.93 7.48
CA LYS A 47 -8.40 12.01 8.29
C LYS A 47 -8.45 10.86 9.30
N GLU A 48 -9.04 11.16 10.46
CA GLU A 48 -9.33 10.18 11.50
C GLU A 48 -10.21 9.05 10.96
N GLY A 49 -9.87 7.82 11.35
CA GLY A 49 -10.54 6.61 10.90
C GLY A 49 -10.11 6.11 9.51
N THR A 50 -9.11 6.69 8.86
CA THR A 50 -8.49 6.09 7.66
C THR A 50 -7.21 5.34 8.02
N GLU A 51 -6.87 4.28 7.28
CA GLU A 51 -5.68 3.44 7.55
C GLU A 51 -4.76 3.36 6.30
N PRO A 52 -4.10 4.47 5.92
CA PRO A 52 -3.40 4.54 4.63
C PRO A 52 -2.24 3.55 4.50
N ASP A 53 -1.58 3.18 5.59
CA ASP A 53 -0.47 2.25 5.59
C ASP A 53 -0.92 0.79 5.44
N LEU A 54 -2.05 0.39 6.03
CA LEU A 54 -2.70 -0.89 5.74
C LEU A 54 -3.14 -0.97 4.26
N VAL A 55 -3.74 0.11 3.74
CA VAL A 55 -4.11 0.20 2.33
C VAL A 55 -2.88 0.05 1.43
N MET A 56 -1.81 0.80 1.71
CA MET A 56 -0.56 0.72 0.94
C MET A 56 0.14 -0.63 1.06
N LEU A 57 0.03 -1.31 2.18
CA LEU A 57 0.62 -2.63 2.41
C LEU A 57 -0.02 -3.66 1.46
N ILE A 58 -1.35 -3.71 1.42
CA ILE A 58 -2.08 -4.68 0.61
C ILE A 58 -2.05 -4.31 -0.88
N GLU A 59 -2.31 -3.05 -1.26
CA GLU A 59 -2.36 -2.65 -2.68
C GLU A 59 -1.01 -2.77 -3.39
N ASN A 60 0.09 -2.55 -2.67
CA ASN A 60 1.44 -2.63 -3.23
C ASN A 60 2.18 -3.90 -2.81
N MET A 61 1.47 -4.95 -2.38
CA MET A 61 2.08 -6.15 -1.78
C MET A 61 3.17 -6.79 -2.66
N TRP A 62 2.98 -6.80 -3.98
CA TRP A 62 3.97 -7.24 -4.97
C TRP A 62 5.32 -6.50 -4.89
N TRP A 63 5.29 -5.24 -4.43
CA TRP A 63 6.44 -4.34 -4.41
C TRP A 63 7.04 -4.14 -3.04
N VAL A 64 6.23 -4.09 -1.98
CA VAL A 64 6.71 -3.81 -0.62
C VAL A 64 7.52 -4.98 -0.07
N TYR A 65 8.22 -4.74 1.03
CA TYR A 65 8.93 -5.82 1.71
C TYR A 65 7.95 -6.80 2.36
N THR A 66 8.02 -8.07 2.01
CA THR A 66 7.26 -9.16 2.62
C THR A 66 8.16 -9.95 3.58
N PRO A 67 8.17 -9.62 4.88
CA PRO A 67 9.02 -10.31 5.86
C PRO A 67 8.58 -11.76 6.07
N GLU A 68 9.53 -12.68 6.21
CA GLU A 68 9.23 -14.06 6.60
C GLU A 68 8.89 -14.11 8.10
N ILE A 69 7.59 -14.16 8.41
CA ILE A 69 7.07 -14.18 9.79
C ILE A 69 6.32 -15.49 10.02
N GLU A 70 6.66 -16.21 11.08
CA GLU A 70 6.02 -17.48 11.40
C GLU A 70 4.51 -17.29 11.65
N GLY A 71 3.71 -17.97 10.83
CA GLY A 71 2.26 -17.90 10.89
C GLY A 71 1.63 -16.90 9.92
N ILE A 72 2.43 -16.07 9.23
CA ILE A 72 1.94 -15.15 8.21
C ILE A 72 2.23 -15.71 6.81
N ARG A 73 1.22 -15.71 5.94
CA ARG A 73 1.33 -16.05 4.52
C ARG A 73 0.87 -14.85 3.68
N TYR A 74 1.58 -14.58 2.60
CA TYR A 74 1.23 -13.57 1.60
C TYR A 74 0.68 -14.26 0.36
N ASP A 75 -0.33 -13.65 -0.25
CA ASP A 75 -0.98 -14.10 -1.48
C ASP A 75 -1.03 -12.92 -2.47
N ASP A 76 -0.04 -12.81 -3.34
CA ASP A 76 0.22 -11.63 -4.20
C ASP A 76 -0.03 -11.89 -5.70
N ASP A 77 -0.70 -12.99 -6.05
CA ASP A 77 -0.93 -13.42 -7.44
C ASP A 77 -2.28 -12.96 -8.04
N GLY A 78 -2.98 -12.06 -7.36
CA GLY A 78 -4.27 -11.52 -7.79
C GLY A 78 -4.90 -10.57 -6.76
N GLU A 79 -5.96 -11.04 -6.09
CA GLU A 79 -6.57 -10.33 -4.96
C GLU A 79 -5.64 -10.41 -3.75
N ASN A 80 -4.80 -9.39 -3.60
CA ASN A 80 -3.74 -9.36 -2.61
C ASN A 80 -4.28 -9.66 -1.21
N ALA A 81 -3.72 -10.67 -0.55
CA ALA A 81 -4.10 -11.04 0.81
C ALA A 81 -2.92 -11.32 1.73
N ILE A 82 -3.10 -11.00 3.01
CA ILE A 82 -2.24 -11.42 4.11
C ILE A 82 -3.05 -12.31 5.04
N ILE A 83 -2.51 -13.50 5.31
CA ILE A 83 -3.20 -14.56 6.02
C ILE A 83 -2.44 -14.87 7.30
N ASP A 84 -3.10 -14.70 8.43
CA ASP A 84 -2.67 -15.27 9.70
C ASP A 84 -3.15 -16.72 9.78
N THR A 85 -2.24 -17.65 9.50
CA THR A 85 -2.48 -19.09 9.52
C THR A 85 -2.65 -19.67 10.93
N LYS A 86 -2.24 -18.95 11.98
CA LYS A 86 -2.41 -19.39 13.38
C LYS A 86 -3.85 -19.15 13.83
N ASN A 87 -4.40 -17.99 13.50
CA ASN A 87 -5.77 -17.60 13.86
C ASN A 87 -6.81 -17.83 12.75
N ASN A 88 -6.37 -18.18 11.54
CA ASN A 88 -7.20 -18.26 10.33
C ASN A 88 -7.90 -16.93 10.00
N PHE A 89 -7.16 -15.83 10.13
CA PHE A 89 -7.62 -14.51 9.72
C PHE A 89 -7.05 -14.13 8.36
N VAL A 90 -7.84 -13.44 7.54
CA VAL A 90 -7.41 -12.99 6.21
C VAL A 90 -7.74 -11.52 6.07
N LEU A 91 -6.74 -10.71 5.73
CA LEU A 91 -6.93 -9.35 5.25
C LEU A 91 -6.63 -9.33 3.76
N SER A 92 -7.63 -8.97 2.96
CA SER A 92 -7.52 -9.00 1.50
C SER A 92 -8.07 -7.74 0.85
N GLU A 93 -7.66 -7.51 -0.39
CA GLU A 93 -8.18 -6.46 -1.27
C GLU A 93 -8.90 -7.07 -2.47
N THR A 94 -10.07 -6.50 -2.79
CA THR A 94 -10.85 -6.85 -3.97
C THR A 94 -11.43 -5.57 -4.58
N MET A 95 -11.05 -5.27 -5.83
CA MET A 95 -11.58 -4.15 -6.63
C MET A 95 -11.49 -2.77 -5.94
N GLY A 96 -10.41 -2.52 -5.21
CA GLY A 96 -10.13 -1.29 -4.48
C GLY A 96 -10.80 -1.19 -3.11
N ASN A 97 -11.46 -2.24 -2.64
CA ASN A 97 -12.03 -2.34 -1.29
C ASN A 97 -11.33 -3.44 -0.51
N PHE A 98 -11.49 -3.43 0.81
CA PHE A 98 -10.81 -4.41 1.68
C PHE A 98 -11.81 -5.28 2.40
N SER A 99 -11.41 -6.52 2.67
CA SER A 99 -12.16 -7.43 3.52
C SER A 99 -11.26 -8.02 4.58
N TYR A 100 -11.79 -8.10 5.80
CA TYR A 100 -11.19 -8.82 6.90
C TYR A 100 -12.09 -9.99 7.27
N HIS A 101 -11.59 -11.20 7.01
CA HIS A 101 -12.26 -12.45 7.31
C HIS A 101 -11.76 -12.98 8.63
N LYS A 102 -12.69 -13.18 9.58
CA LYS A 102 -12.41 -13.81 10.87
C LYS A 102 -13.52 -14.78 11.23
N TYR A 103 -13.16 -16.03 11.46
CA TYR A 103 -14.12 -17.10 11.75
C TYR A 103 -15.22 -17.19 10.68
N HIS A 104 -16.47 -16.88 11.03
CA HIS A 104 -17.64 -16.86 10.13
C HIS A 104 -18.05 -15.44 9.71
N LEU A 105 -17.25 -14.42 10.04
CA LEU A 105 -17.52 -13.02 9.73
C LEU A 105 -16.62 -12.53 8.60
N SER A 106 -17.21 -11.76 7.69
CA SER A 106 -16.53 -10.93 6.71
C SER A 106 -16.85 -9.48 7.00
N ILE A 107 -15.82 -8.69 7.29
CA ILE A 107 -15.95 -7.25 7.54
C ILE A 107 -15.38 -6.53 6.32
N GLY A 108 -16.22 -5.78 5.63
CA GLY A 108 -15.84 -4.99 4.46
C GLY A 108 -15.48 -3.55 4.84
N PHE A 109 -14.43 -3.05 4.22
CA PHE A 109 -13.99 -1.66 4.30
C PHE A 109 -13.94 -1.04 2.91
N ASP A 110 -14.13 0.28 2.84
CA ASP A 110 -13.96 1.04 1.61
C ASP A 110 -12.48 1.21 1.24
N SER A 111 -12.23 1.87 0.10
CA SER A 111 -10.88 2.18 -0.40
C SER A 111 -9.99 3.01 0.53
N THR A 112 -10.51 3.55 1.64
CA THR A 112 -9.75 4.29 2.65
C THR A 112 -9.66 3.54 3.97
N PHE A 113 -10.10 2.28 3.97
CA PHE A 113 -10.19 1.40 5.13
C PHE A 113 -11.23 1.84 6.17
N ARG A 114 -12.29 2.55 5.75
CA ARG A 114 -13.42 2.87 6.64
C ARG A 114 -14.46 1.77 6.57
N PHE A 115 -15.09 1.48 7.70
CA PHE A 115 -16.10 0.42 7.77
C PHE A 115 -17.20 0.66 6.74
N HIS A 116 -17.54 -0.40 6.00
CA HIS A 116 -18.56 -0.37 4.97
C HIS A 116 -19.71 -1.31 5.31
N HIS A 117 -19.41 -2.58 5.59
CA HIS A 117 -20.44 -3.57 5.94
C HIS A 117 -19.85 -4.75 6.71
N VAL A 118 -20.74 -5.56 7.28
CA VAL A 118 -20.41 -6.88 7.82
C VAL A 118 -21.32 -7.92 7.18
N SER A 119 -20.82 -9.14 7.03
CA SER A 119 -21.61 -10.32 6.65
C SER A 119 -21.23 -11.49 7.54
N ASP A 120 -22.24 -12.23 7.99
CA ASP A 120 -22.09 -13.46 8.77
C ASP A 120 -22.50 -14.65 7.90
N PHE A 121 -21.55 -15.56 7.66
CA PHE A 121 -21.76 -16.73 6.81
C PHE A 121 -22.55 -17.85 7.50
N THR A 122 -22.91 -17.71 8.78
CA THR A 122 -23.84 -18.63 9.45
C THR A 122 -25.31 -18.37 9.10
N GLY A 123 -25.60 -17.24 8.42
CA GLY A 123 -26.95 -16.88 7.98
C GLY A 123 -27.79 -16.11 9.01
N GLU A 124 -27.27 -15.86 10.21
CA GLU A 124 -27.89 -14.92 11.15
C GLU A 124 -27.43 -13.49 10.84
N GLN A 125 -28.33 -12.49 10.93
CA GLN A 125 -27.87 -11.10 10.98
C GLN A 125 -27.00 -10.95 12.22
N PRO A 126 -25.79 -10.36 12.13
CA PRO A 126 -24.91 -10.24 13.27
C PRO A 126 -25.65 -9.50 14.40
N LYS A 127 -25.95 -10.22 15.48
CA LYS A 127 -26.71 -9.71 16.64
C LYS A 127 -25.88 -8.76 17.51
N ARG A 128 -24.57 -8.63 17.21
CA ARG A 128 -23.62 -7.80 17.94
C ARG A 128 -23.48 -6.43 17.30
N GLU A 129 -23.47 -5.41 18.13
CA GLU A 129 -23.00 -4.07 17.77
C GLU A 129 -21.53 -4.19 17.36
N ILE A 130 -21.20 -3.69 16.17
CA ILE A 130 -19.83 -3.74 15.64
C ILE A 130 -19.15 -2.43 15.95
N HIS A 131 -18.09 -2.50 16.75
CA HIS A 131 -17.23 -1.37 17.05
C HIS A 131 -16.07 -1.35 16.04
N GLU A 132 -16.14 -0.44 15.08
CA GLU A 132 -15.11 -0.28 14.03
C GLU A 132 -13.71 -0.13 14.62
N ASP A 133 -13.57 0.65 15.69
CA ASP A 133 -12.28 0.89 16.36
C ASP A 133 -11.68 -0.40 16.93
N GLU A 134 -12.50 -1.27 17.54
CA GLU A 134 -12.05 -2.55 18.08
C GLU A 134 -11.56 -3.49 16.96
N ILE A 135 -12.28 -3.52 15.83
CA ILE A 135 -11.89 -4.34 14.67
C ILE A 135 -10.59 -3.82 14.08
N LYS A 136 -10.46 -2.51 13.90
CA LYS A 136 -9.24 -1.90 13.37
C LYS A 136 -8.06 -2.15 14.30
N GLN A 137 -8.26 -2.03 15.60
CA GLN A 137 -7.23 -2.37 16.58
C GLN A 137 -6.83 -3.84 16.49
N GLU A 138 -7.78 -4.77 16.37
CA GLU A 138 -7.47 -6.20 16.18
C GLU A 138 -6.63 -6.44 14.92
N ILE A 139 -7.04 -5.87 13.77
CA ILE A 139 -6.29 -5.95 12.51
C ILE A 139 -4.87 -5.39 12.70
N ARG A 140 -4.73 -4.25 13.39
CA ARG A 140 -3.44 -3.63 13.70
C ARG A 140 -2.58 -4.54 14.56
N GLU A 141 -3.13 -5.20 15.57
CA GLU A 141 -2.38 -6.10 16.44
C GLU A 141 -1.91 -7.36 15.69
N VAL A 142 -2.79 -7.95 14.87
CA VAL A 142 -2.51 -9.15 14.08
C VAL A 142 -1.42 -8.89 13.03
N PHE A 143 -1.51 -7.77 12.31
CA PHE A 143 -0.60 -7.45 11.20
C PHE A 143 0.51 -6.44 11.54
N ALA A 144 0.60 -5.98 12.80
CA ALA A 144 1.70 -5.14 13.29
C ALA A 144 3.08 -5.68 12.92
N PRO A 145 3.37 -6.99 13.07
CA PRO A 145 4.67 -7.54 12.69
C PRO A 145 5.06 -7.28 11.23
N VAL A 146 4.08 -7.22 10.31
CA VAL A 146 4.30 -6.93 8.89
C VAL A 146 4.52 -5.44 8.65
N ILE A 147 3.71 -4.61 9.29
CA ILE A 147 3.75 -3.13 9.19
C ILE A 147 5.05 -2.59 9.81
N ASP A 148 5.43 -3.08 10.99
CA ASP A 148 6.60 -2.62 11.74
C ASP A 148 7.92 -3.04 11.08
N ALA A 149 7.90 -4.13 10.30
CA ALA A 149 9.05 -4.60 9.54
C ALA A 149 9.34 -3.75 8.28
N GLN A 150 8.45 -2.82 7.92
CA GLN A 150 8.61 -2.06 6.68
C GLN A 150 9.83 -1.13 6.73
N PRO A 151 10.68 -1.15 5.69
CA PRO A 151 11.94 -0.44 5.73
C PRO A 151 11.76 1.06 5.52
N LYS A 152 12.75 1.83 5.98
CA LYS A 152 12.84 3.27 5.72
C LYS A 152 13.62 3.54 4.42
N PRO A 153 13.12 4.44 3.54
CA PRO A 153 13.82 4.82 2.31
C PRO A 153 15.14 5.53 2.58
N ARG A 154 16.15 5.25 1.75
CA ARG A 154 17.42 6.00 1.76
C ARG A 154 17.27 7.41 1.22
N ILE A 155 16.53 7.56 0.12
CA ILE A 155 16.14 8.85 -0.45
C ILE A 155 14.66 9.03 -0.16
N ASN A 156 14.34 10.00 0.68
CA ASN A 156 12.99 10.26 1.13
C ASN A 156 12.21 11.05 0.06
N LEU A 157 11.14 10.44 -0.45
CA LEU A 157 10.19 11.01 -1.43
C LEU A 157 8.81 11.32 -0.82
N GLN A 158 8.72 11.50 0.50
CA GLN A 158 7.47 11.74 1.25
C GLN A 158 6.63 12.86 0.63
N TRP A 159 7.26 13.96 0.20
CA TRP A 159 6.53 15.07 -0.42
C TRP A 159 5.80 14.62 -1.70
N LEU A 160 6.45 13.80 -2.53
CA LEU A 160 5.86 13.28 -3.75
C LEU A 160 4.78 12.25 -3.43
N PHE A 161 5.01 11.38 -2.45
CA PHE A 161 4.00 10.44 -1.96
C PHE A 161 2.74 11.17 -1.45
N ASN A 162 2.91 12.19 -0.59
CA ASN A 162 1.83 13.04 -0.10
C ASN A 162 1.04 13.65 -1.26
N LYS A 163 1.73 14.21 -2.25
CA LYS A 163 1.07 14.81 -3.42
C LYS A 163 0.18 13.83 -4.20
N MET A 164 0.53 12.54 -4.25
CA MET A 164 -0.24 11.54 -5.00
C MET A 164 -1.46 11.00 -4.23
N TYR A 165 -1.37 10.90 -2.91
CA TYR A 165 -2.34 10.16 -2.10
C TYR A 165 -3.10 11.02 -1.07
N GLN A 166 -2.69 12.27 -0.86
CA GLN A 166 -3.31 13.16 0.13
C GLN A 166 -4.83 13.27 -0.08
N ASP A 167 -5.30 13.48 -1.31
CA ASP A 167 -6.73 13.64 -1.61
C ASP A 167 -7.55 12.38 -1.32
N ARG A 168 -6.93 11.18 -1.34
CA ARG A 168 -7.61 9.93 -1.03
C ARG A 168 -7.91 9.80 0.46
N PHE A 169 -6.99 10.27 1.31
CA PHE A 169 -7.05 10.03 2.75
C PHE A 169 -7.37 11.31 3.56
N ASN A 170 -7.55 12.47 2.92
CA ASN A 170 -7.88 13.76 3.58
C ASN A 170 -9.23 14.32 3.20
#